data_AF-A0A7C7KIV4-F1
#
_entry.id   AF-A0A7C7KIV4-F1
#
_cell.length_a   1.000
_cell.length_b   1.000
_cell.length_c   1.000
_cell.angle_alpha   90.00
_cell.angle_beta   90.00
_cell.angle_gamma   90.00
#
_symmetry.space_group_name_H-M   'P 1'
#
loop_
_entity.id
_entity.type
_entity.pdbx_description
1 polymer ?
#
loop_
_entity_poly.entity_id
_entity_poly.type
_entity_poly.pdbx_seq_one_letter_code
_entity_poly.pdbx_strand_id
1 'polypeptide(L)'
;MGAYVRALLMTFLVVGISLSFMMSAGAVDGDNDGLDDDVDDCPFAWGNSSVVYAGCPDQDGDGNPNFIGTQISDWDDSERALYASDGSSRAVSWAPDSIHLVGGGGSDVILYTSGGTTVSTLYSFTDEYVRSLAFSPNGSYLAAGAYFNHDDNHSQIVVLLMDWPTKSATLLANLSSFHFDDVPSVTWSSNGSYLFTGSGEGELRQFSANDNWSMVRNYSYDPGDTVWSIDASPDNRLIAGLAAGGELKVFWTNNGTKYMEFANHTGSHALGVTFSPDGRWLLTGGFDNRVNIYNVTNASHVAGFTDSSRDVYSISFSPDGAFFVVGGGDDEARIYLSPDNQGNISNYSSIAQFGSFGSGNSRGVRAIVWSPDGDKVAVGQQRGRTTVYILPEGFLRMKGDVTSELMLNRWRSNWPGDGRPLSHGNMTSVQVTQALCNGEDYVANMMHGAPHHIAAPQTNWSVSGLLNCTLTSRELLELPVGRMPASLFVRENGTVRTCLETIGGLSMGQLRWIFSNADHSTLAQTGWAPGMNLGSVVPNDDGDGKREWSDLHASCPTEDLHVTGRWDNRSVP
;
A
#
# COMPACT_ATOMS: atom_id res chain seq x y z
N MET A 1 -79.99 -40.28 -14.59
CA MET A 1 -79.17 -39.78 -13.47
C MET A 1 -77.70 -40.20 -13.67
N GLY A 2 -77.02 -39.69 -14.71
CA GLY A 2 -75.68 -40.19 -15.05
C GLY A 2 -74.89 -39.49 -16.15
N ALA A 3 -75.44 -38.44 -16.80
CA ALA A 3 -74.72 -37.73 -17.87
C ALA A 3 -74.60 -36.21 -17.65
N TYR A 4 -75.37 -35.60 -16.74
CA TYR A 4 -75.37 -34.14 -16.52
C TYR A 4 -74.52 -33.66 -15.32
N VAL A 5 -73.93 -34.58 -14.54
CA VAL A 5 -73.06 -34.22 -13.40
C VAL A 5 -71.57 -34.19 -13.80
N ARG A 6 -71.21 -34.71 -14.98
CA ARG A 6 -69.82 -34.68 -15.48
C ARG A 6 -69.47 -33.44 -16.31
N ALA A 7 -70.46 -32.70 -16.81
CA ALA A 7 -70.22 -31.50 -17.62
C ALA A 7 -70.01 -30.22 -16.78
N LEU A 8 -70.46 -30.18 -15.52
CA LEU A 8 -70.34 -29.01 -14.64
C LEU A 8 -69.08 -28.99 -13.77
N LEU A 9 -68.35 -30.11 -13.69
CA LEU A 9 -67.06 -30.20 -12.98
C LEU A 9 -65.84 -29.90 -13.89
N MET A 10 -66.03 -29.84 -15.21
CA MET A 10 -64.94 -29.53 -16.16
C MET A 10 -64.88 -28.04 -16.55
N THR A 11 -65.88 -27.23 -16.20
CA THR A 11 -65.88 -25.78 -16.48
C THR A 11 -65.29 -24.94 -15.35
N PHE A 12 -65.13 -25.51 -14.14
CA PHE A 12 -64.41 -24.87 -13.04
C PHE A 12 -62.91 -25.19 -13.00
N LEU A 13 -62.42 -26.09 -13.86
CA LEU A 13 -60.98 -26.42 -13.95
C LEU A 13 -60.22 -25.63 -15.03
N VAL A 14 -60.91 -24.82 -15.85
CA VAL A 14 -60.30 -24.09 -16.98
C VAL A 14 -60.48 -22.55 -16.87
N VAL A 15 -61.06 -22.06 -15.77
CA VAL A 15 -61.14 -20.61 -15.46
C VAL A 15 -60.36 -20.27 -14.18
N GLY A 16 -59.38 -21.11 -13.84
CA GLY A 16 -58.58 -20.99 -12.61
C GLY A 16 -57.10 -20.66 -12.81
N ILE A 17 -56.62 -20.46 -14.04
CA ILE A 17 -55.19 -20.15 -14.31
C ILE A 17 -55.09 -19.23 -15.53
N SER A 18 -55.32 -17.93 -15.31
CA SER A 18 -54.79 -16.85 -16.17
C SER A 18 -54.95 -15.49 -15.51
N LEU A 19 -54.73 -15.41 -14.19
CA LEU A 19 -53.97 -14.27 -13.69
C LEU A 19 -52.51 -14.70 -13.80
N SER A 20 -51.90 -14.32 -14.91
CA SER A 20 -50.46 -14.09 -14.93
C SER A 20 -50.22 -13.02 -13.86
N PHE A 21 -49.98 -13.44 -12.62
CA PHE A 21 -49.06 -12.69 -11.78
C PHE A 21 -47.75 -12.73 -12.56
N MET A 22 -47.57 -11.74 -13.43
CA MET A 22 -46.24 -11.20 -13.63
C MET A 22 -45.85 -10.70 -12.24
N MET A 23 -45.29 -11.61 -11.43
CA MET A 23 -44.19 -11.20 -10.60
C MET A 23 -43.20 -10.66 -11.61
N SER A 24 -43.17 -9.35 -11.80
CA SER A 24 -41.88 -8.73 -12.03
C SER A 24 -41.04 -9.25 -10.88
N ALA A 25 -40.15 -10.21 -11.16
CA ALA A 25 -38.94 -10.26 -10.38
C ALA A 25 -38.39 -8.85 -10.51
N GLY A 26 -38.63 -8.01 -9.50
CA GLY A 26 -37.78 -6.84 -9.34
C GLY A 26 -36.40 -7.47 -9.23
N ALA A 27 -35.52 -7.16 -10.17
CA ALA A 27 -34.20 -7.70 -10.04
C ALA A 27 -33.61 -7.10 -8.75
N VAL A 28 -32.82 -7.95 -8.12
CA VAL A 28 -32.52 -7.81 -6.70
C VAL A 28 -31.25 -6.99 -6.64
N ASP A 29 -31.32 -5.83 -6.01
CA ASP A 29 -30.15 -5.08 -5.53
C ASP A 29 -29.38 -5.97 -4.54
N GLY A 30 -28.36 -6.66 -5.03
CA GLY A 30 -27.72 -7.73 -4.26
C GLY A 30 -26.50 -7.27 -3.47
N ASP A 31 -25.85 -6.18 -3.86
CA ASP A 31 -24.79 -5.49 -3.11
C ASP A 31 -25.35 -4.37 -2.22
N ASN A 32 -26.63 -4.05 -2.36
CA ASN A 32 -27.40 -3.11 -1.56
C ASN A 32 -26.89 -1.66 -1.71
N ASP A 33 -26.57 -1.25 -2.94
CA ASP A 33 -26.14 0.10 -3.29
C ASP A 33 -27.31 1.04 -3.66
N GLY A 34 -28.51 0.49 -3.80
CA GLY A 34 -29.74 1.20 -4.14
C GLY A 34 -30.13 1.11 -5.62
N LEU A 35 -29.35 0.42 -6.45
CA LEU A 35 -29.68 0.06 -7.83
C LEU A 35 -29.88 -1.44 -7.97
N ASP A 36 -30.66 -1.82 -8.97
CA ASP A 36 -30.91 -3.22 -9.27
C ASP A 36 -29.76 -3.75 -10.16
N ASP A 37 -29.19 -4.92 -9.82
CA ASP A 37 -28.06 -5.55 -10.53
C ASP A 37 -28.24 -5.63 -12.06
N ASP A 38 -29.48 -5.72 -12.56
CA ASP A 38 -29.78 -5.80 -14.01
C ASP A 38 -29.65 -4.45 -14.74
N VAL A 39 -29.65 -3.34 -13.99
CA VAL A 39 -29.50 -1.97 -14.50
C VAL A 39 -28.28 -1.25 -13.94
N ASP A 40 -27.58 -1.87 -12.99
CA ASP A 40 -26.31 -1.39 -12.46
C ASP A 40 -25.17 -1.74 -13.43
N ASP A 41 -24.26 -0.78 -13.61
CA ASP A 41 -23.13 -0.95 -14.51
C ASP A 41 -22.00 -1.78 -13.87
N CYS A 42 -21.93 -1.84 -12.53
CA CYS A 42 -20.94 -2.62 -11.78
C CYS A 42 -21.58 -3.58 -10.76
N PRO A 43 -22.33 -4.60 -11.21
CA PRO A 43 -23.15 -5.44 -10.33
C PRO A 43 -22.38 -6.34 -9.37
N PHE A 44 -21.05 -6.24 -9.30
CA PHE A 44 -20.22 -7.00 -8.36
C PHE A 44 -19.27 -6.13 -7.54
N ALA A 45 -19.51 -4.83 -7.52
CA ALA A 45 -18.86 -3.87 -6.67
C ALA A 45 -19.89 -2.90 -6.11
N TRP A 46 -19.57 -2.27 -4.98
CA TRP A 46 -20.47 -1.33 -4.34
C TRP A 46 -20.49 0.01 -5.09
N GLY A 47 -21.67 0.60 -5.28
CA GLY A 47 -21.82 1.92 -5.89
C GLY A 47 -21.92 1.89 -7.41
N ASN A 48 -22.21 3.05 -8.01
CA ASN A 48 -22.49 3.16 -9.44
C ASN A 48 -21.79 4.34 -10.12
N SER A 49 -21.67 4.23 -11.45
CA SER A 49 -21.07 5.20 -12.38
C SER A 49 -21.68 6.60 -12.30
N SER A 50 -22.90 6.74 -11.77
CA SER A 50 -23.68 7.99 -11.82
C SER A 50 -23.64 8.84 -10.55
N VAL A 51 -23.17 8.30 -9.41
CA VAL A 51 -23.28 8.98 -8.11
C VAL A 51 -22.00 8.91 -7.26
N VAL A 52 -21.20 7.84 -7.33
CA VAL A 52 -20.08 7.61 -6.38
C VAL A 52 -18.82 7.05 -7.08
N TYR A 53 -17.69 7.73 -6.94
CA TYR A 53 -16.37 7.33 -7.49
C TYR A 53 -15.72 6.10 -6.81
N ALA A 54 -16.47 5.31 -6.06
CA ALA A 54 -15.91 4.24 -5.26
C ALA A 54 -16.68 2.95 -5.53
N GLY A 55 -15.93 1.88 -5.75
CA GLY A 55 -16.39 0.62 -6.35
C GLY A 55 -16.66 0.74 -7.85
N CYS A 56 -17.52 1.65 -8.31
CA CYS A 56 -17.85 1.79 -9.75
C CYS A 56 -17.54 3.21 -10.31
N PRO A 57 -16.26 3.61 -10.43
CA PRO A 57 -15.94 4.95 -10.90
C PRO A 57 -16.21 5.17 -12.39
N ASP A 58 -16.64 6.39 -12.72
CA ASP A 58 -16.76 6.95 -14.06
C ASP A 58 -15.99 8.28 -14.09
N GLN A 59 -14.78 8.26 -14.65
CA GLN A 59 -13.84 9.35 -14.49
C GLN A 59 -14.11 10.53 -15.45
N ASP A 60 -14.75 10.29 -16.60
CA ASP A 60 -15.12 11.34 -17.56
C ASP A 60 -16.59 11.80 -17.43
N GLY A 61 -17.38 11.13 -16.59
CA GLY A 61 -18.75 11.50 -16.26
C GLY A 61 -19.72 11.24 -17.41
N ASP A 62 -19.39 10.30 -18.30
CA ASP A 62 -20.18 9.95 -19.47
C ASP A 62 -21.31 8.95 -19.18
N GLY A 63 -21.36 8.45 -17.95
CA GLY A 63 -22.31 7.47 -17.44
C GLY A 63 -21.88 6.02 -17.67
N ASN A 64 -20.69 5.75 -18.20
CA ASN A 64 -20.13 4.41 -18.32
C ASN A 64 -18.99 4.24 -17.31
N PRO A 65 -19.00 3.20 -16.48
CA PRO A 65 -17.88 2.98 -15.57
C PRO A 65 -16.61 2.73 -16.36
N ASN A 66 -15.60 3.50 -16.01
CA ASN A 66 -14.31 3.51 -16.66
C ASN A 66 -13.26 4.06 -15.70
N PHE A 67 -12.03 3.61 -15.93
CA PHE A 67 -10.88 4.06 -15.17
C PHE A 67 -9.99 4.90 -16.09
N ILE A 68 -10.49 6.02 -16.63
CA ILE A 68 -9.74 6.84 -17.59
C ILE A 68 -8.61 7.57 -16.88
N GLY A 69 -7.49 6.88 -16.68
CA GLY A 69 -6.28 7.47 -16.10
C GLY A 69 -5.79 8.64 -16.96
N THR A 70 -5.86 9.86 -16.41
CA THR A 70 -5.26 11.05 -17.03
C THR A 70 -3.74 11.11 -16.87
N GLN A 71 -3.14 10.17 -16.13
CA GLN A 71 -1.70 10.08 -15.96
C GLN A 71 -1.27 8.61 -16.03
N ILE A 72 -0.68 8.22 -17.15
CA ILE A 72 0.16 7.01 -17.18
C ILE A 72 1.38 7.37 -16.32
N SER A 73 1.41 6.86 -15.09
CA SER A 73 2.59 6.99 -14.25
C SER A 73 3.74 6.25 -14.92
N ASP A 74 4.89 6.91 -15.00
CA ASP A 74 6.06 6.36 -15.66
C ASP A 74 6.72 5.31 -14.75
N TRP A 75 6.26 4.07 -14.87
CA TRP A 75 6.79 2.96 -14.12
C TRP A 75 8.18 2.50 -14.61
N ASP A 76 8.61 2.92 -15.80
CA ASP A 76 9.98 2.68 -16.26
C ASP A 76 10.99 3.49 -15.40
N ASP A 77 10.55 4.61 -14.83
CA ASP A 77 11.30 5.45 -13.89
C ASP A 77 11.07 5.07 -12.40
N SER A 78 10.40 3.95 -12.12
CA SER A 78 10.16 3.52 -10.74
C SER A 78 11.47 3.23 -9.98
N GLU A 79 11.57 3.76 -8.75
CA GLU A 79 12.73 3.54 -7.90
C GLU A 79 12.51 2.35 -6.96
N ARG A 80 13.59 1.61 -6.67
CA ARG A 80 13.57 0.47 -5.74
C ARG A 80 13.91 0.93 -4.32
N ALA A 81 13.02 0.68 -3.36
CA ALA A 81 13.22 1.08 -1.96
C ALA A 81 13.56 -0.09 -1.01
N LEU A 82 12.84 -1.21 -1.09
CA LEU A 82 13.05 -2.38 -0.22
C LEU A 82 13.94 -3.44 -0.89
N TYR A 83 14.92 -3.93 -0.14
CA TYR A 83 15.71 -5.11 -0.50
C TYR A 83 16.02 -5.93 0.75
N ALA A 84 15.04 -6.67 1.24
CA ALA A 84 15.22 -7.46 2.45
C ALA A 84 14.45 -8.78 2.40
N SER A 85 15.15 -9.84 2.81
CA SER A 85 14.62 -11.11 3.35
C SER A 85 15.78 -12.06 3.67
N ASP A 86 15.45 -13.13 4.41
CA ASP A 86 16.28 -14.24 4.83
C ASP A 86 15.82 -15.59 4.22
N GLY A 87 15.40 -15.61 2.95
CA GLY A 87 14.94 -16.86 2.30
C GLY A 87 13.89 -16.58 1.25
N SER A 88 13.39 -17.61 0.53
CA SER A 88 12.39 -17.49 -0.57
C SER A 88 11.16 -16.64 -0.14
N SER A 89 10.84 -15.56 -0.86
CA SER A 89 9.65 -14.72 -0.61
C SER A 89 8.64 -15.03 -1.68
N ARG A 90 7.72 -15.90 -1.31
CA ARG A 90 6.65 -16.41 -2.18
C ARG A 90 5.34 -15.69 -1.98
N ALA A 91 5.21 -14.94 -0.89
CA ALA A 91 4.02 -14.21 -0.52
C ALA A 91 4.38 -12.82 -0.02
N VAL A 92 3.60 -11.83 -0.45
CA VAL A 92 3.66 -10.46 0.03
C VAL A 92 2.23 -9.96 0.22
N SER A 93 2.00 -9.10 1.20
CA SER A 93 0.69 -8.46 1.41
C SER A 93 0.87 -7.07 2.01
N TRP A 94 0.11 -6.11 1.51
CA TRP A 94 0.11 -4.74 2.03
C TRP A 94 -0.85 -4.60 3.20
N ALA A 95 -0.41 -3.86 4.21
CA ALA A 95 -1.34 -3.33 5.20
C ALA A 95 -2.18 -2.20 4.56
N PRO A 96 -3.40 -1.96 5.05
CA PRO A 96 -4.29 -0.93 4.48
C PRO A 96 -3.79 0.50 4.66
N ASP A 97 -2.75 0.73 5.46
CA ASP A 97 -2.13 2.04 5.62
C ASP A 97 -1.18 2.42 4.48
N SER A 98 -0.93 1.51 3.53
CA SER A 98 0.02 1.65 2.40
C SER A 98 1.47 1.94 2.80
N ILE A 99 1.77 1.87 4.10
CA ILE A 99 3.07 2.17 4.67
C ILE A 99 3.74 0.89 5.12
N HIS A 100 3.00 -0.08 5.64
CA HIS A 100 3.54 -1.36 6.08
C HIS A 100 3.18 -2.47 5.10
N LEU A 101 4.07 -3.44 4.98
CA LEU A 101 3.83 -4.67 4.22
C LEU A 101 4.44 -5.85 4.94
N VAL A 102 3.89 -7.03 4.70
CA VAL A 102 4.50 -8.29 5.14
C VAL A 102 5.05 -9.05 3.94
N GLY A 103 6.17 -9.72 4.16
CA GLY A 103 6.73 -10.67 3.21
C GLY A 103 7.11 -11.97 3.90
N GLY A 104 7.02 -13.07 3.17
CA GLY A 104 7.57 -14.35 3.63
C GLY A 104 9.09 -14.37 3.47
N GLY A 105 9.83 -14.66 4.53
CA GLY A 105 11.28 -14.84 4.52
C GLY A 105 11.61 -16.25 5.01
N GLY A 106 11.66 -17.23 4.10
CA GLY A 106 11.77 -18.61 4.58
C GLY A 106 10.50 -19.03 5.33
N SER A 107 10.66 -19.43 6.59
CA SER A 107 9.58 -19.75 7.53
C SER A 107 8.99 -18.55 8.27
N ASP A 108 9.60 -17.38 8.11
CA ASP A 108 9.26 -16.20 8.89
C ASP A 108 8.29 -15.28 8.15
N VAL A 109 7.31 -14.77 8.87
CA VAL A 109 6.42 -13.69 8.44
C VAL A 109 6.99 -12.39 8.97
N ILE A 110 7.58 -11.59 8.10
CA ILE A 110 8.34 -10.40 8.48
C ILE A 110 7.56 -9.14 8.08
N LEU A 111 7.42 -8.21 9.02
CA LEU A 111 6.85 -6.88 8.79
C LEU A 111 7.94 -5.91 8.35
N TYR A 112 7.67 -5.20 7.26
CA TYR A 112 8.52 -4.18 6.67
C TYR A 112 7.78 -2.85 6.58
N THR A 113 8.54 -1.76 6.50
CA THR A 113 8.04 -0.48 5.98
C THR A 113 8.22 -0.43 4.46
N SER A 114 7.37 0.35 3.80
CA SER A 114 7.43 0.67 2.36
C SER A 114 8.77 1.30 1.97
N GLY A 115 9.39 2.06 2.89
CA GLY A 115 10.72 2.61 2.75
C GLY A 115 11.88 1.60 2.85
N GLY A 116 11.61 0.32 3.11
CA GLY A 116 12.62 -0.72 3.01
C GLY A 116 13.18 -1.24 4.34
N THR A 117 12.60 -0.86 5.48
CA THR A 117 13.14 -1.21 6.82
C THR A 117 12.41 -2.42 7.40
N THR A 118 13.16 -3.40 7.89
CA THR A 118 12.59 -4.51 8.69
C THR A 118 12.14 -3.98 10.05
N VAL A 119 10.88 -4.20 10.39
CA VAL A 119 10.27 -3.75 11.65
C VAL A 119 10.32 -4.86 12.71
N SER A 120 9.78 -6.04 12.39
CA SER A 120 9.66 -7.16 13.31
C SER A 120 9.37 -8.48 12.58
N THR A 121 9.68 -9.61 13.20
CA THR A 121 9.14 -10.91 12.80
C THR A 121 7.83 -11.12 13.55
N LEU A 122 6.71 -11.25 12.82
CA LEU A 122 5.37 -11.38 13.37
C LEU A 122 5.05 -12.83 13.78
N TYR A 123 5.58 -13.79 13.04
CA TYR A 123 5.36 -15.22 13.26
C TYR A 123 6.45 -16.04 12.56
N SER A 124 6.76 -17.22 13.08
CA SER A 124 7.68 -18.17 12.46
C SER A 124 7.02 -19.56 12.42
N PHE A 125 6.87 -20.12 11.23
CA PHE A 125 6.43 -21.50 11.06
C PHE A 125 7.56 -22.47 11.43
N THR A 126 7.21 -23.66 11.88
CA THR A 126 8.20 -24.71 12.16
C THR A 126 8.62 -25.37 10.84
N ASP A 127 9.85 -25.07 10.41
CA ASP A 127 10.58 -25.71 9.30
C ASP A 127 9.95 -25.64 7.89
N GLU A 128 8.87 -24.87 7.69
CA GLU A 128 8.19 -24.76 6.39
C GLU A 128 8.10 -23.33 5.88
N TYR A 129 8.11 -23.17 4.55
CA TYR A 129 8.15 -21.86 3.91
C TYR A 129 6.78 -21.19 3.87
N VAL A 130 6.73 -19.89 4.17
CA VAL A 130 5.55 -19.05 3.98
C VAL A 130 5.14 -19.05 2.50
N ARG A 131 3.85 -19.28 2.25
CA ARG A 131 3.31 -19.48 0.90
C ARG A 131 2.20 -18.51 0.52
N SER A 132 1.41 -18.05 1.49
CA SER A 132 0.38 -17.05 1.25
C SER A 132 0.23 -16.13 2.46
N LEU A 133 -0.04 -14.86 2.19
CA LEU A 133 -0.21 -13.81 3.19
C LEU A 133 -1.35 -12.90 2.74
N ALA A 134 -2.28 -12.60 3.64
CA ALA A 134 -3.35 -11.65 3.37
C ALA A 134 -3.73 -10.88 4.64
N PHE A 135 -3.51 -9.56 4.63
CA PHE A 135 -4.11 -8.68 5.62
C PHE A 135 -5.63 -8.60 5.43
N SER A 136 -6.36 -8.57 6.54
CA SER A 136 -7.78 -8.18 6.50
C SER A 136 -7.91 -6.72 6.03
N PRO A 137 -9.02 -6.32 5.40
CA PRO A 137 -9.21 -4.96 4.86
C PRO A 137 -9.00 -3.84 5.87
N ASN A 138 -9.32 -4.06 7.15
CA ASN A 138 -9.12 -3.08 8.23
C ASN A 138 -7.74 -3.19 8.92
N GLY A 139 -6.87 -4.12 8.48
CA GLY A 139 -5.53 -4.33 9.01
C GLY A 139 -5.47 -4.94 10.42
N SER A 140 -6.60 -5.38 10.98
CA SER A 140 -6.63 -5.96 12.33
C SER A 140 -6.10 -7.39 12.37
N TYR A 141 -6.28 -8.13 11.28
CA TYR A 141 -5.85 -9.52 11.16
C TYR A 141 -4.88 -9.71 10.00
N LEU A 142 -4.01 -10.71 10.15
CA LEU A 142 -3.16 -11.23 9.09
C LEU A 142 -3.36 -12.74 9.00
N ALA A 143 -3.86 -13.22 7.87
CA ALA A 143 -3.88 -14.64 7.55
C ALA A 143 -2.53 -15.03 6.92
N ALA A 144 -1.94 -16.11 7.40
CA ALA A 144 -0.69 -16.64 6.89
C ALA A 144 -0.81 -18.15 6.67
N GLY A 145 -0.44 -18.58 5.47
CA GLY A 145 -0.32 -19.98 5.09
C GLY A 145 1.14 -20.33 4.78
N ALA A 146 1.57 -21.53 5.17
CA ALA A 146 2.86 -22.10 4.82
C ALA A 146 2.71 -23.43 4.06
N TYR A 147 3.81 -23.97 3.59
CA TYR A 147 3.85 -25.30 2.99
C TYR A 147 3.33 -26.38 3.95
N PHE A 148 2.76 -27.41 3.36
CA PHE A 148 2.37 -28.62 4.07
C PHE A 148 3.60 -29.27 4.67
N ASN A 149 3.56 -29.52 5.97
CA ASN A 149 4.63 -30.24 6.64
C ASN A 149 4.41 -31.74 6.44
N HIS A 150 5.29 -32.35 5.64
CA HIS A 150 5.22 -33.78 5.35
C HIS A 150 5.60 -34.67 6.55
N ASP A 151 6.35 -34.14 7.53
CA ASP A 151 6.78 -34.90 8.70
C ASP A 151 5.66 -35.10 9.73
N ASP A 152 4.78 -34.11 9.87
CA ASP A 152 3.61 -34.20 10.76
C ASP A 152 2.30 -34.49 10.01
N ASN A 153 2.27 -34.37 8.69
CA ASN A 153 1.09 -34.51 7.84
C ASN A 153 -0.01 -33.48 8.16
N HIS A 154 0.37 -32.23 8.40
CA HIS A 154 -0.55 -31.13 8.67
C HIS A 154 -0.32 -29.94 7.73
N SER A 155 -1.44 -29.33 7.31
CA SER A 155 -1.40 -28.00 6.70
C SER A 155 -1.02 -26.94 7.74
N GLN A 156 -0.53 -25.79 7.31
CA GLN A 156 -0.09 -24.72 8.20
C GLN A 156 -0.81 -23.41 7.85
N ILE A 157 -1.86 -23.10 8.61
CA ILE A 157 -2.69 -21.90 8.38
C ILE A 157 -3.00 -21.26 9.71
N VAL A 158 -2.56 -20.02 9.87
CA VAL A 158 -2.77 -19.25 11.09
C VAL A 158 -3.39 -17.90 10.77
N VAL A 159 -4.15 -17.40 11.73
CA VAL A 159 -4.61 -16.01 11.72
C VAL A 159 -4.00 -15.32 12.92
N LEU A 160 -3.33 -14.20 12.65
CA LEU A 160 -2.64 -13.37 13.62
C LEU A 160 -3.48 -12.12 13.88
N LEU A 161 -3.54 -11.71 15.15
CA LEU A 161 -4.07 -10.41 15.56
C LEU A 161 -2.94 -9.39 15.60
N MET A 162 -3.08 -8.30 14.85
CA MET A 162 -2.08 -7.24 14.75
C MET A 162 -2.16 -6.27 15.93
N ASP A 163 -1.02 -5.98 16.55
CA ASP A 163 -0.85 -4.88 17.52
C ASP A 163 0.00 -3.78 16.88
N TRP A 164 -0.68 -2.81 16.25
CA TRP A 164 -0.03 -1.71 15.53
C TRP A 164 0.81 -0.77 16.41
N PRO A 165 0.41 -0.41 17.64
CA PRO A 165 1.27 0.34 18.57
C PRO A 165 2.64 -0.31 18.81
N THR A 166 2.69 -1.62 18.99
CA THR A 166 3.95 -2.35 19.24
C THR A 166 4.57 -2.95 17.97
N LYS A 167 3.86 -2.87 16.84
CA LYS A 167 4.24 -3.48 15.55
C LYS A 167 4.55 -4.97 15.71
N SER A 168 3.71 -5.66 16.47
CA SER A 168 3.81 -7.09 16.73
C SER A 168 2.50 -7.80 16.37
N ALA A 169 2.48 -9.12 16.45
CA ALA A 169 1.25 -9.89 16.28
C ALA A 169 1.19 -11.05 17.29
N THR A 170 -0.02 -11.49 17.60
CA THR A 170 -0.27 -12.68 18.42
C THR A 170 -1.09 -13.70 17.65
N LEU A 171 -0.82 -14.99 17.83
CA LEU A 171 -1.64 -16.04 17.25
C LEU A 171 -3.07 -15.96 17.79
N LEU A 172 -4.04 -15.70 16.91
CA LEU A 172 -5.45 -15.60 17.24
C LEU A 172 -6.19 -16.91 16.97
N ALA A 173 -5.94 -17.53 15.82
CA ALA A 173 -6.54 -18.80 15.44
C ALA A 173 -5.56 -19.67 14.64
N ASN A 174 -5.68 -20.98 14.81
CA ASN A 174 -4.97 -21.97 14.01
C ASN A 174 -6.02 -22.81 13.26
N LEU A 175 -5.99 -22.74 11.92
CA LEU A 175 -6.93 -23.40 11.02
C LEU A 175 -6.31 -24.62 10.32
N SER A 176 -5.11 -25.03 10.73
CA SER A 176 -4.38 -26.17 10.17
C SER A 176 -5.15 -27.49 10.19
N SER A 177 -6.03 -27.70 11.17
CA SER A 177 -6.80 -28.95 11.27
C SER A 177 -7.89 -29.07 10.22
N PHE A 178 -8.19 -28.00 9.49
CA PHE A 178 -9.20 -28.05 8.44
C PHE A 178 -8.61 -28.71 7.20
N HIS A 179 -7.44 -28.29 6.69
CA HIS A 179 -6.88 -28.82 5.43
C HIS A 179 -5.86 -29.95 5.64
N PHE A 180 -5.84 -30.90 4.69
CA PHE A 180 -4.96 -32.08 4.72
C PHE A 180 -3.86 -32.05 3.64
N ASP A 181 -3.67 -30.91 2.97
CA ASP A 181 -2.64 -30.68 1.97
C ASP A 181 -2.20 -29.20 1.99
N ASP A 182 -1.29 -28.82 1.11
CA ASP A 182 -0.81 -27.46 0.89
C ASP A 182 -1.95 -26.45 0.81
N VAL A 183 -1.77 -25.26 1.38
CA VAL A 183 -2.70 -24.12 1.21
C VAL A 183 -1.96 -23.00 0.49
N PRO A 184 -1.91 -23.04 -0.86
CA PRO A 184 -1.13 -22.08 -1.63
C PRO A 184 -1.71 -20.67 -1.64
N SER A 185 -2.99 -20.48 -1.30
CA SER A 185 -3.63 -19.17 -1.36
C SER A 185 -4.64 -18.96 -0.24
N VAL A 186 -4.60 -17.78 0.36
CA VAL A 186 -5.58 -17.26 1.32
C VAL A 186 -6.00 -15.85 0.89
N THR A 187 -7.27 -15.51 1.01
CA THR A 187 -7.77 -14.16 0.73
C THR A 187 -8.92 -13.79 1.66
N TRP A 188 -9.12 -12.50 1.89
CA TRP A 188 -10.20 -11.99 2.70
C TRP A 188 -11.36 -11.51 1.82
N SER A 189 -12.58 -11.62 2.33
CA SER A 189 -13.69 -10.85 1.80
C SER A 189 -13.40 -9.34 1.99
N SER A 190 -13.83 -8.48 1.05
CA SER A 190 -13.58 -7.03 1.09
C SER A 190 -14.11 -6.32 2.35
N ASN A 191 -15.12 -6.89 3.01
CA ASN A 191 -15.63 -6.41 4.30
C ASN A 191 -14.95 -7.05 5.54
N GLY A 192 -14.00 -7.97 5.33
CA GLY A 192 -13.26 -8.67 6.39
C GLY A 192 -14.06 -9.69 7.20
N SER A 193 -15.30 -9.99 6.82
CA SER A 193 -16.17 -10.92 7.56
C SER A 193 -15.83 -12.39 7.31
N TYR A 194 -15.20 -12.71 6.17
CA TYR A 194 -14.82 -14.07 5.80
C TYR A 194 -13.35 -14.14 5.38
N LEU A 195 -12.71 -15.24 5.79
CA LEU A 195 -11.41 -15.68 5.27
C LEU A 195 -11.65 -16.88 4.36
N PHE A 196 -11.05 -16.85 3.17
CA PHE A 196 -11.07 -17.95 2.23
C PHE A 196 -9.69 -18.59 2.14
N THR A 197 -9.66 -19.91 1.95
CA THR A 197 -8.44 -20.71 1.79
C THR A 197 -8.61 -21.68 0.62
N GLY A 198 -7.63 -21.74 -0.28
CA GLY A 198 -7.58 -22.72 -1.37
C GLY A 198 -6.49 -23.74 -1.09
N SER A 199 -6.77 -25.03 -1.31
CA SER A 199 -5.88 -26.13 -0.92
C SER A 199 -5.56 -27.13 -2.04
N GLY A 200 -4.43 -27.84 -1.85
CA GLY A 200 -3.93 -28.98 -2.63
C GLY A 200 -4.93 -30.13 -2.76
N GLU A 201 -5.83 -30.27 -1.80
CA GLU A 201 -6.84 -31.33 -1.78
C GLU A 201 -8.02 -31.09 -2.75
N GLY A 202 -8.04 -29.97 -3.47
CA GLY A 202 -9.15 -29.59 -4.35
C GLY A 202 -10.32 -28.96 -3.60
N GLU A 203 -10.03 -28.28 -2.48
CA GLU A 203 -11.04 -27.60 -1.69
C GLU A 203 -10.72 -26.12 -1.52
N LEU A 204 -11.73 -25.29 -1.73
CA LEU A 204 -11.76 -23.91 -1.30
C LEU A 204 -12.71 -23.82 -0.10
N ARG A 205 -12.27 -23.24 1.02
CA ARG A 205 -13.09 -23.12 2.22
C ARG A 205 -13.29 -21.68 2.64
N GLN A 206 -14.42 -21.44 3.30
CA GLN A 206 -14.82 -20.13 3.83
C GLN A 206 -15.01 -20.21 5.33
N PHE A 207 -14.28 -19.36 6.06
CA PHE A 207 -14.32 -19.25 7.51
C PHE A 207 -14.91 -17.91 7.92
N SER A 208 -15.80 -17.89 8.92
CA SER A 208 -16.33 -16.65 9.45
C SER A 208 -15.40 -16.06 10.51
N ALA A 209 -14.89 -14.85 10.26
CA ALA A 209 -14.09 -14.12 11.25
C ALA A 209 -14.95 -13.65 12.44
N ASN A 210 -16.26 -13.52 12.24
CA ASN A 210 -17.21 -13.05 13.26
C ASN A 210 -17.81 -14.18 14.10
N ASP A 211 -17.65 -15.44 13.67
CA ASP A 211 -18.16 -16.62 14.36
C ASP A 211 -17.03 -17.58 14.72
N ASN A 212 -16.03 -17.06 15.44
CA ASN A 212 -14.91 -17.82 15.99
C ASN A 212 -14.24 -18.77 14.96
N TRP A 213 -14.08 -18.30 13.72
CA TRP A 213 -13.46 -19.05 12.63
C TRP A 213 -14.20 -20.35 12.28
N SER A 214 -15.53 -20.37 12.45
CA SER A 214 -16.34 -21.49 11.99
C SER A 214 -16.24 -21.63 10.47
N MET A 215 -16.06 -22.87 10.00
CA MET A 215 -16.14 -23.17 8.57
C MET A 215 -17.60 -23.11 8.15
N VAL A 216 -17.94 -22.10 7.35
CA VAL A 216 -19.33 -21.86 6.91
C VAL A 216 -19.62 -22.62 5.62
N ARG A 217 -18.60 -22.79 4.75
CA ARG A 217 -18.79 -23.36 3.43
C ARG A 217 -17.54 -24.03 2.88
N ASN A 218 -17.78 -25.04 2.03
CA ASN A 218 -16.78 -25.69 1.18
C ASN A 218 -17.19 -25.54 -0.29
N TYR A 219 -16.22 -25.34 -1.17
CA TYR A 219 -16.38 -25.33 -2.62
C TYR A 219 -15.40 -26.34 -3.19
N SER A 220 -15.94 -27.41 -3.78
CA SER A 220 -15.15 -28.55 -4.20
C SER A 220 -14.76 -28.47 -5.68
N TYR A 221 -13.51 -28.83 -5.94
CA TYR A 221 -12.94 -29.11 -7.24
C TYR A 221 -12.78 -30.62 -7.41
N ASP A 222 -12.23 -31.05 -8.54
CA ASP A 222 -11.92 -32.47 -8.72
C ASP A 222 -10.84 -32.90 -7.69
N PRO A 223 -10.97 -34.08 -7.06
CA PRO A 223 -10.07 -34.47 -5.97
C PRO A 223 -8.60 -34.50 -6.39
N GLY A 224 -7.76 -33.75 -5.65
CA GLY A 224 -6.32 -33.61 -5.93
C GLY A 224 -5.95 -32.50 -6.92
N ASP A 225 -6.93 -31.78 -7.47
CA ASP A 225 -6.68 -30.59 -8.27
C ASP A 225 -6.46 -29.39 -7.35
N THR A 226 -5.19 -29.11 -7.07
CA THR A 226 -4.80 -28.00 -6.19
C THR A 226 -5.43 -26.68 -6.61
N VAL A 227 -6.17 -26.04 -5.68
CA VAL A 227 -6.68 -24.68 -5.85
C VAL A 227 -5.54 -23.70 -5.57
N TRP A 228 -4.85 -23.27 -6.64
CA TRP A 228 -3.61 -22.53 -6.56
C TRP A 228 -3.76 -21.06 -6.15
N SER A 229 -4.85 -20.44 -6.57
CA SER A 229 -5.08 -19.01 -6.41
C SER A 229 -6.56 -18.74 -6.22
N ILE A 230 -6.89 -17.82 -5.32
CA ILE A 230 -8.26 -17.43 -5.01
C ILE A 230 -8.36 -15.92 -4.87
N ASP A 231 -9.50 -15.35 -5.23
CA ASP A 231 -9.80 -13.93 -5.01
C ASP A 231 -11.30 -13.69 -4.84
N ALA A 232 -11.67 -12.74 -3.99
CA ALA A 232 -13.07 -12.40 -3.69
C ALA A 232 -13.51 -11.16 -4.47
N SER A 233 -14.77 -11.09 -4.89
CA SER A 233 -15.29 -9.88 -5.53
C SER A 233 -15.37 -8.70 -4.54
N PRO A 234 -15.26 -7.45 -5.04
CA PRO A 234 -15.28 -6.24 -4.21
C PRO A 234 -16.53 -6.07 -3.34
N ASP A 235 -17.67 -6.67 -3.71
CA ASP A 235 -18.92 -6.67 -2.96
C ASP A 235 -19.09 -7.87 -2.00
N ASN A 236 -18.14 -8.81 -1.95
CA ASN A 236 -18.17 -10.07 -1.19
C ASN A 236 -19.13 -11.16 -1.71
N ARG A 237 -19.82 -10.97 -2.83
CA ARG A 237 -20.82 -11.93 -3.32
C ARG A 237 -20.23 -13.11 -4.08
N LEU A 238 -19.04 -12.98 -4.64
CA LEU A 238 -18.36 -14.00 -5.40
C LEU A 238 -16.99 -14.36 -4.80
N ILE A 239 -16.60 -15.62 -4.99
CA ILE A 239 -15.25 -16.12 -4.74
C ILE A 239 -14.79 -16.90 -5.97
N ALA A 240 -13.68 -16.49 -6.55
CA ALA A 240 -13.03 -17.17 -7.66
C ALA A 240 -11.93 -18.08 -7.12
N GLY A 241 -11.80 -19.27 -7.70
CA GLY A 241 -10.66 -20.15 -7.47
C GLY A 241 -10.18 -20.76 -8.77
N LEU A 242 -8.86 -20.74 -8.94
CA LEU A 242 -8.15 -21.24 -10.10
C LEU A 242 -7.34 -22.46 -9.70
N ALA A 243 -7.75 -23.62 -10.21
CA ALA A 243 -7.19 -24.91 -9.85
C ALA A 243 -6.21 -25.47 -10.88
N ALA A 244 -5.61 -26.61 -10.57
CA ALA A 244 -4.77 -27.39 -11.47
C ALA A 244 -5.49 -27.67 -12.80
N GLY A 245 -4.73 -27.80 -13.89
CA GLY A 245 -5.31 -28.00 -15.23
C GLY A 245 -6.04 -26.80 -15.82
N GLY A 246 -5.98 -25.63 -15.17
CA GLY A 246 -6.56 -24.40 -15.69
C GLY A 246 -8.04 -24.21 -15.41
N GLU A 247 -8.60 -25.01 -14.50
CA GLU A 247 -10.01 -24.94 -14.12
C GLU A 247 -10.28 -23.69 -13.26
N LEU A 248 -10.93 -22.71 -13.85
CA LEU A 248 -11.47 -21.55 -13.17
C LEU A 248 -12.92 -21.83 -12.79
N LYS A 249 -13.23 -21.79 -11.48
CA LYS A 249 -14.60 -21.77 -10.98
C LYS A 249 -14.82 -20.51 -10.16
N VAL A 250 -15.98 -19.89 -10.33
CA VAL A 250 -16.44 -18.76 -9.50
C VAL A 250 -17.76 -19.15 -8.87
N PHE A 251 -17.91 -18.89 -7.57
CA PHE A 251 -19.06 -19.32 -6.78
C PHE A 251 -19.69 -18.15 -6.05
N TRP A 252 -21.00 -18.22 -5.86
CA TRP A 252 -21.72 -17.35 -4.95
C TRP A 252 -21.38 -17.69 -3.50
N THR A 253 -21.00 -16.69 -2.72
CA THR A 253 -20.54 -16.88 -1.33
C THR A 253 -21.69 -17.23 -0.37
N ASN A 254 -22.89 -16.72 -0.64
CA ASN A 254 -24.06 -16.91 0.20
C ASN A 254 -24.61 -18.35 0.17
N ASN A 255 -24.53 -19.03 -0.98
CA ASN A 255 -25.20 -20.31 -1.22
C ASN A 255 -24.30 -21.40 -1.84
N GLY A 256 -23.07 -21.07 -2.26
CA GLY A 256 -22.09 -22.01 -2.81
C GLY A 256 -22.35 -22.45 -4.24
N THR A 257 -23.36 -21.89 -4.91
CA THR A 257 -23.68 -22.27 -6.28
C THR A 257 -22.66 -21.69 -7.24
N LYS A 258 -22.34 -22.47 -8.28
CA LYS A 258 -21.37 -22.08 -9.31
C LYS A 258 -21.98 -20.98 -10.19
N TYR A 259 -21.24 -19.89 -10.36
CA TYR A 259 -21.59 -18.76 -11.22
C TYR A 259 -20.86 -18.84 -12.57
N MET A 260 -19.55 -19.08 -12.57
CA MET A 260 -18.73 -19.25 -13.79
C MET A 260 -17.92 -20.55 -13.73
N GLU A 261 -17.63 -21.11 -14.91
CA GLU A 261 -16.74 -22.26 -15.09
C GLU A 261 -16.02 -22.17 -16.44
N PHE A 262 -14.69 -22.15 -16.41
CA PHE A 262 -13.85 -22.07 -17.60
C PHE A 262 -12.61 -22.96 -17.47
N ALA A 263 -12.06 -23.41 -18.60
CA ALA A 263 -10.84 -24.21 -18.67
C ALA A 263 -9.97 -23.73 -19.84
N ASN A 264 -9.57 -22.45 -19.80
CA ASN A 264 -8.88 -21.78 -20.91
C ASN A 264 -7.35 -21.84 -20.82
N HIS A 265 -6.79 -22.23 -19.67
CA HIS A 265 -5.36 -22.44 -19.55
C HIS A 265 -4.97 -23.87 -19.96
N THR A 266 -3.84 -24.01 -20.65
CA THR A 266 -3.33 -25.32 -21.10
C THR A 266 -2.15 -25.86 -20.28
N GLY A 267 -1.67 -25.06 -19.31
CA GLY A 267 -0.59 -25.43 -18.40
C GLY A 267 -1.07 -26.25 -17.20
N SER A 268 -0.16 -26.99 -16.57
CA SER A 268 -0.48 -27.81 -15.38
C SER A 268 -0.80 -26.98 -14.13
N HIS A 269 -0.34 -25.73 -14.09
CA HIS A 269 -0.54 -24.81 -12.97
C HIS A 269 -1.04 -23.47 -13.50
N ALA A 270 -2.01 -22.90 -12.80
CA ALA A 270 -2.57 -21.59 -13.08
C ALA A 270 -2.64 -20.84 -11.74
N LEU A 271 -1.85 -19.78 -11.57
CA LEU A 271 -1.49 -19.24 -10.25
C LEU A 271 -1.95 -17.79 -10.01
N GLY A 272 -2.36 -17.05 -11.05
CA GLY A 272 -2.90 -15.70 -10.88
C GLY A 272 -4.41 -15.72 -11.05
N VAL A 273 -5.17 -15.22 -10.07
CA VAL A 273 -6.58 -14.85 -10.22
C VAL A 273 -6.81 -13.52 -9.51
N THR A 274 -7.46 -12.56 -10.15
CA THR A 274 -7.78 -11.28 -9.52
C THR A 274 -9.01 -10.61 -10.14
N PHE A 275 -9.93 -10.13 -9.31
CA PHE A 275 -11.02 -9.26 -9.71
C PHE A 275 -10.52 -7.81 -9.88
N SER A 276 -11.10 -7.08 -10.82
CA SER A 276 -10.97 -5.63 -10.88
C SER A 276 -11.66 -4.97 -9.67
N PRO A 277 -11.24 -3.76 -9.24
CA PRO A 277 -11.84 -3.06 -8.11
C PRO A 277 -13.34 -2.75 -8.28
N ASP A 278 -13.82 -2.73 -9.52
CA ASP A 278 -15.23 -2.56 -9.90
C ASP A 278 -15.99 -3.86 -10.16
N GLY A 279 -15.33 -5.02 -9.97
CA GLY A 279 -15.95 -6.33 -10.09
C GLY A 279 -16.37 -6.73 -11.51
N ARG A 280 -16.19 -5.87 -12.53
CA ARG A 280 -16.61 -6.16 -13.92
C ARG A 280 -15.66 -7.12 -14.64
N TRP A 281 -14.39 -7.15 -14.25
CA TRP A 281 -13.35 -7.93 -14.89
C TRP A 281 -12.71 -8.92 -13.92
N LEU A 282 -12.36 -10.09 -14.47
CA LEU A 282 -11.57 -11.11 -13.79
C LEU A 282 -10.41 -11.48 -14.69
N LEU A 283 -9.19 -11.49 -14.14
CA LEU A 283 -7.98 -11.88 -14.85
C LEU A 283 -7.45 -13.20 -14.29
N THR A 284 -6.98 -14.08 -15.18
CA THR A 284 -6.26 -15.29 -14.77
C THR A 284 -4.92 -15.43 -15.47
N GLY A 285 -3.93 -16.00 -14.80
CA GLY A 285 -2.59 -16.25 -15.33
C GLY A 285 -2.08 -17.67 -15.04
N GLY A 286 -1.33 -18.25 -15.97
CA GLY A 286 -0.81 -19.62 -15.82
C GLY A 286 0.50 -19.95 -16.53
N PHE A 287 0.87 -21.23 -16.45
CA PHE A 287 2.15 -21.79 -16.96
C PHE A 287 2.14 -21.99 -18.49
N ASP A 288 1.06 -21.61 -19.15
CA ASP A 288 1.00 -21.46 -20.61
C ASP A 288 1.42 -20.06 -21.07
N ASN A 289 1.97 -19.25 -20.15
CA ASN A 289 2.46 -17.89 -20.36
C ASN A 289 1.35 -16.90 -20.75
N ARG A 290 0.09 -17.28 -20.52
CA ARG A 290 -1.06 -16.47 -20.92
C ARG A 290 -1.71 -15.78 -19.74
N VAL A 291 -2.28 -14.62 -20.05
CA VAL A 291 -3.29 -13.95 -19.25
C VAL A 291 -4.62 -14.10 -19.98
N ASN A 292 -5.66 -14.56 -19.29
CA ASN A 292 -7.03 -14.62 -19.79
C ASN A 292 -7.89 -13.57 -19.09
N ILE A 293 -8.84 -13.02 -19.83
CA ILE A 293 -9.72 -11.91 -19.42
C ILE A 293 -11.16 -12.38 -19.52
N TYR A 294 -11.91 -12.19 -18.44
CA TYR A 294 -13.31 -12.56 -18.34
C TYR A 294 -14.13 -11.33 -17.96
N ASN A 295 -15.30 -11.20 -18.58
CA ASN A 295 -16.32 -10.26 -18.14
C ASN A 295 -17.21 -10.98 -17.13
N VAL A 296 -17.24 -10.47 -15.91
CA VAL A 296 -17.94 -11.09 -14.77
C VAL A 296 -19.43 -10.85 -14.89
N THR A 297 -19.85 -9.65 -15.31
CA THR A 297 -21.26 -9.24 -15.48
C THR A 297 -22.05 -10.19 -16.38
N ASN A 298 -21.46 -10.62 -17.50
CA ASN A 298 -22.13 -11.53 -18.44
C ASN A 298 -21.56 -12.96 -18.44
N ALA A 299 -20.70 -13.28 -17.47
CA ALA A 299 -20.10 -14.61 -17.30
C ALA A 299 -19.45 -15.14 -18.58
N SER A 300 -18.62 -14.33 -19.27
CA SER A 300 -18.00 -14.70 -20.54
C SER A 300 -16.47 -14.56 -20.54
N HIS A 301 -15.80 -15.44 -21.29
CA HIS A 301 -14.41 -15.26 -21.67
C HIS A 301 -14.32 -14.29 -22.85
N VAL A 302 -13.56 -13.22 -22.69
CA VAL A 302 -13.49 -12.13 -23.68
C VAL A 302 -12.24 -12.22 -24.54
N ALA A 303 -11.09 -12.45 -23.91
CA ALA A 303 -9.81 -12.49 -24.60
C ALA A 303 -8.76 -13.25 -23.80
N GLY A 304 -7.65 -13.57 -24.48
CA GLY A 304 -6.43 -14.01 -23.82
C GLY A 304 -5.23 -13.62 -24.66
N PHE A 305 -4.14 -13.27 -23.99
CA PHE A 305 -2.89 -12.85 -24.64
C PHE A 305 -1.69 -13.52 -23.97
N THR A 306 -0.59 -13.59 -24.72
CA THR A 306 0.69 -14.06 -24.19
C THR A 306 1.42 -12.86 -23.60
N ASP A 307 1.60 -12.86 -22.28
CA ASP A 307 2.34 -11.81 -21.56
C ASP A 307 3.84 -11.86 -21.93
N SER A 308 4.38 -13.08 -21.95
CA SER A 308 5.81 -13.33 -21.97
C SER A 308 6.21 -14.68 -22.57
N SER A 309 7.51 -14.96 -22.52
CA SER A 309 8.06 -16.29 -22.81
C SER A 309 8.06 -17.24 -21.60
N ARG A 310 7.51 -16.84 -20.45
CA ARG A 310 7.58 -17.55 -19.17
C ARG A 310 6.22 -17.60 -18.44
N ASP A 311 6.15 -18.46 -17.43
CA ASP A 311 4.94 -18.66 -16.64
C ASP A 311 4.45 -17.35 -16.02
N VAL A 312 3.13 -17.16 -15.98
CA VAL A 312 2.50 -16.10 -15.20
C VAL A 312 2.16 -16.65 -13.82
N TYR A 313 2.72 -16.03 -12.78
CA TYR A 313 2.59 -16.49 -11.40
C TYR A 313 1.62 -15.65 -10.57
N SER A 314 1.52 -14.35 -10.83
CA SER A 314 0.70 -13.44 -10.03
C SER A 314 0.27 -12.24 -10.88
N ILE A 315 -0.94 -11.75 -10.65
CA ILE A 315 -1.53 -10.58 -11.32
C ILE A 315 -2.16 -9.73 -10.23
N SER A 316 -2.04 -8.40 -10.32
CA SER A 316 -2.71 -7.47 -9.43
C SER A 316 -3.25 -6.28 -10.22
N PHE A 317 -4.51 -5.93 -10.01
CA PHE A 317 -5.03 -4.64 -10.46
C PHE A 317 -4.45 -3.49 -9.63
N SER A 318 -4.38 -2.30 -10.23
CA SER A 318 -4.23 -1.07 -9.49
C SER A 318 -5.51 -0.77 -8.70
N PRO A 319 -5.42 -0.11 -7.53
CA PRO A 319 -6.61 0.26 -6.75
C PRO A 319 -7.57 1.17 -7.51
N ASP A 320 -7.03 1.98 -8.42
CA ASP A 320 -7.80 2.84 -9.31
C ASP A 320 -8.31 2.12 -10.56
N GLY A 321 -8.12 0.79 -10.68
CA GLY A 321 -8.59 -0.06 -11.78
C GLY A 321 -8.09 0.29 -13.19
N ALA A 322 -7.25 1.32 -13.36
CA ALA A 322 -6.79 1.79 -14.66
C ALA A 322 -5.75 0.85 -15.29
N PHE A 323 -5.07 0.06 -14.46
CA PHE A 323 -3.96 -0.78 -14.85
C PHE A 323 -4.01 -2.15 -14.16
N PHE A 324 -3.24 -3.09 -14.69
CA PHE A 324 -2.85 -4.28 -13.95
C PHE A 324 -1.38 -4.59 -14.20
N VAL A 325 -0.75 -5.20 -13.19
CA VAL A 325 0.63 -5.66 -13.25
C VAL A 325 0.68 -7.18 -13.30
N VAL A 326 1.54 -7.71 -14.16
CA VAL A 326 1.78 -9.14 -14.33
C VAL A 326 3.17 -9.48 -13.84
N GLY A 327 3.25 -10.43 -12.91
CA GLY A 327 4.47 -10.99 -12.37
C GLY A 327 4.63 -12.45 -12.77
N GLY A 328 5.74 -12.78 -13.41
CA GLY A 328 6.01 -14.13 -13.92
C GLY A 328 7.45 -14.61 -13.73
N GLY A 329 7.81 -15.67 -14.45
CA GLY A 329 9.16 -16.24 -14.49
C GLY A 329 10.18 -15.45 -15.33
N ASP A 330 9.77 -14.29 -15.87
CA ASP A 330 10.65 -13.36 -16.57
C ASP A 330 11.51 -12.53 -15.59
N ASP A 331 12.53 -11.87 -16.13
CA ASP A 331 13.42 -10.97 -15.39
C ASP A 331 12.74 -9.63 -15.02
N GLU A 332 11.56 -9.36 -15.57
CA GLU A 332 10.80 -8.11 -15.45
C GLU A 332 9.31 -8.38 -15.18
N ALA A 333 8.67 -7.45 -14.49
CA ALA A 333 7.22 -7.37 -14.38
C ALA A 333 6.71 -6.37 -15.43
N ARG A 334 5.51 -6.62 -15.97
CA ARG A 334 4.91 -5.80 -17.02
C ARG A 334 3.61 -5.17 -16.54
N ILE A 335 3.37 -3.94 -16.94
CA ILE A 335 2.12 -3.22 -16.68
C ILE A 335 1.35 -3.08 -17.97
N TYR A 336 0.04 -3.27 -17.86
CA TYR A 336 -0.92 -3.15 -18.94
C TYR A 336 -2.04 -2.19 -18.54
N LEU A 337 -2.66 -1.56 -19.53
CA LEU A 337 -3.95 -0.89 -19.35
C LEU A 337 -5.00 -1.92 -18.97
N SER A 338 -5.98 -1.54 -18.15
CA SER A 338 -7.13 -2.38 -17.87
C SER A 338 -8.01 -2.58 -19.13
N PRO A 339 -8.91 -3.58 -19.13
CA PRO A 339 -9.79 -3.85 -20.26
C PRO A 339 -10.57 -2.64 -20.79
N ASP A 340 -11.00 -1.73 -19.91
CA ASP A 340 -11.77 -0.54 -20.31
C ASP A 340 -10.90 0.51 -21.03
N ASN A 341 -9.63 0.59 -20.63
CA ASN A 341 -8.66 1.50 -21.24
C ASN A 341 -7.98 0.93 -22.47
N GLN A 342 -8.21 -0.37 -22.74
CA GLN A 342 -7.57 -1.06 -23.84
C GLN A 342 -8.40 -0.90 -25.12
N GLY A 343 -7.92 -0.04 -26.03
CA GLY A 343 -8.58 0.19 -27.32
C GLY A 343 -8.77 -1.07 -28.20
N ASN A 344 -8.02 -2.15 -27.94
CA ASN A 344 -8.26 -3.47 -28.52
C ASN A 344 -8.00 -4.58 -27.50
N ILE A 345 -9.06 -5.05 -26.83
CA ILE A 345 -9.02 -6.10 -25.81
C ILE A 345 -8.47 -7.45 -26.30
N SER A 346 -8.45 -7.69 -27.62
CA SER A 346 -7.90 -8.91 -28.20
C SER A 346 -6.38 -8.84 -28.42
N ASN A 347 -5.76 -7.68 -28.20
CA ASN A 347 -4.33 -7.49 -28.41
C ASN A 347 -3.75 -6.54 -27.38
N TYR A 348 -3.08 -7.10 -26.37
CA TYR A 348 -2.42 -6.36 -25.31
C TYR A 348 -0.95 -6.10 -25.63
N SER A 349 -0.50 -4.89 -25.32
CA SER A 349 0.90 -4.51 -25.28
C SER A 349 1.20 -3.90 -23.93
N SER A 350 2.31 -4.28 -23.31
CA SER A 350 2.74 -3.66 -22.06
C SER A 350 3.04 -2.19 -22.29
N ILE A 351 2.56 -1.34 -21.39
CA ILE A 351 2.79 0.11 -21.44
C ILE A 351 4.02 0.54 -20.67
N ALA A 352 4.45 -0.28 -19.71
CA ALA A 352 5.66 -0.08 -18.92
C ALA A 352 6.17 -1.42 -18.40
N GLN A 353 7.44 -1.44 -18.01
CA GLN A 353 8.06 -2.61 -17.40
C GLN A 353 9.08 -2.18 -16.36
N PHE A 354 9.09 -2.88 -15.24
CA PHE A 354 10.06 -2.64 -14.18
C PHE A 354 10.58 -3.95 -13.64
N GLY A 355 11.83 -3.96 -13.22
CA GLY A 355 12.48 -5.22 -12.93
C GLY A 355 13.97 -5.21 -13.20
N SER A 356 14.49 -6.38 -13.56
CA SER A 356 15.83 -6.92 -13.28
C SER A 356 15.87 -7.75 -11.99
N PHE A 357 14.98 -8.75 -11.93
CA PHE A 357 15.02 -9.86 -10.97
C PHE A 357 16.18 -10.84 -11.28
N GLY A 358 16.88 -10.58 -12.40
CA GLY A 358 18.13 -11.18 -12.85
C GLY A 358 17.93 -12.44 -13.69
N SER A 359 18.96 -12.86 -14.44
CA SER A 359 18.82 -13.87 -15.49
C SER A 359 19.02 -15.34 -15.05
N GLY A 360 18.21 -16.26 -15.61
CA GLY A 360 18.36 -17.73 -15.53
C GLY A 360 17.18 -18.50 -14.89
N ASN A 361 17.29 -19.84 -14.80
CA ASN A 361 16.20 -20.79 -14.47
C ASN A 361 15.69 -20.79 -12.99
N SER A 362 15.98 -19.78 -12.18
CA SER A 362 15.63 -19.79 -10.73
C SER A 362 15.38 -18.38 -10.20
N ARG A 363 14.75 -17.54 -11.02
CA ARG A 363 14.55 -16.10 -10.81
C ARG A 363 13.20 -15.71 -11.41
N GLY A 364 12.58 -14.66 -10.88
CA GLY A 364 11.25 -14.22 -11.27
C GLY A 364 10.39 -13.83 -10.07
N VAL A 365 9.19 -13.36 -10.38
CA VAL A 365 8.18 -12.85 -9.43
C VAL A 365 7.28 -14.00 -9.01
N ARG A 366 7.17 -14.27 -7.70
CA ARG A 366 6.24 -15.28 -7.16
C ARG A 366 4.93 -14.67 -6.68
N ALA A 367 5.00 -13.46 -6.13
CA ALA A 367 3.84 -12.68 -5.74
C ALA A 367 4.07 -11.23 -6.12
N ILE A 368 3.03 -10.57 -6.65
CA ILE A 368 3.04 -9.15 -6.95
C ILE A 368 1.74 -8.54 -6.47
N VAL A 369 1.82 -7.44 -5.72
CA VAL A 369 0.63 -6.79 -5.13
C VAL A 369 0.82 -5.28 -5.16
N TRP A 370 -0.17 -4.58 -5.72
CA TRP A 370 -0.24 -3.13 -5.69
C TRP A 370 -0.53 -2.65 -4.26
N SER A 371 0.09 -1.54 -3.85
CA SER A 371 -0.29 -0.88 -2.60
C SER A 371 -1.69 -0.28 -2.70
N PRO A 372 -2.43 -0.18 -1.58
CA PRO A 372 -3.77 0.42 -1.56
C PRO A 372 -3.81 1.88 -2.03
N ASP A 373 -2.69 2.60 -1.98
CA ASP A 373 -2.59 3.98 -2.49
C ASP A 373 -2.26 4.09 -3.98
N GLY A 374 -1.96 2.97 -4.66
CA GLY A 374 -1.68 2.96 -6.11
C GLY A 374 -0.26 3.38 -6.51
N ASP A 375 0.57 3.84 -5.57
CA ASP A 375 1.88 4.39 -5.92
C ASP A 375 3.04 3.39 -5.81
N LYS A 376 2.79 2.17 -5.33
CA LYS A 376 3.83 1.19 -5.00
C LYS A 376 3.40 -0.20 -5.43
N VAL A 377 4.38 -1.02 -5.77
CA VAL A 377 4.19 -2.45 -6.04
C VAL A 377 5.16 -3.25 -5.20
N ALA A 378 4.61 -4.14 -4.36
CA ALA A 378 5.39 -5.12 -3.62
C ALA A 378 5.58 -6.39 -4.46
N VAL A 379 6.78 -6.94 -4.40
CA VAL A 379 7.21 -8.09 -5.19
C VAL A 379 7.89 -9.09 -4.27
N GLY A 380 7.32 -10.29 -4.16
CA GLY A 380 7.98 -11.46 -3.61
C GLY A 380 8.73 -12.21 -4.71
N GLN A 381 10.05 -12.34 -4.60
CA GLN A 381 10.89 -12.98 -5.61
C GLN A 381 11.24 -14.43 -5.24
N GLN A 382 11.36 -15.29 -6.25
CA GLN A 382 11.75 -16.70 -6.08
C GLN A 382 13.06 -16.88 -5.29
N ARG A 383 14.04 -15.99 -5.50
CA ARG A 383 15.35 -15.98 -4.80
C ARG A 383 15.31 -15.42 -3.38
N GLY A 384 14.14 -15.06 -2.93
CA GLY A 384 13.96 -14.67 -1.56
C GLY A 384 13.48 -13.28 -1.33
N ARG A 385 13.76 -12.35 -2.21
CA ARG A 385 13.67 -10.95 -1.83
C ARG A 385 12.23 -10.49 -1.84
N THR A 386 11.84 -9.80 -0.77
CA THR A 386 10.73 -8.86 -0.84
C THR A 386 11.31 -7.54 -1.34
N THR A 387 10.73 -6.99 -2.40
CA THR A 387 11.14 -5.72 -3.01
C THR A 387 9.91 -4.85 -3.21
N VAL A 388 10.08 -3.56 -2.98
CA VAL A 388 9.04 -2.56 -3.25
C VAL A 388 9.57 -1.64 -4.34
N TYR A 389 8.82 -1.57 -5.43
CA TYR A 389 8.97 -0.56 -6.47
C TYR A 389 8.01 0.57 -6.17
N ILE A 390 8.50 1.79 -6.30
CA ILE A 390 7.77 2.99 -5.89
C ILE A 390 7.83 3.94 -7.06
N LEU A 391 6.65 4.39 -7.49
CA LEU A 391 6.56 5.50 -8.44
C LEU A 391 7.23 6.73 -7.85
N PRO A 392 7.82 7.61 -8.67
CA PRO A 392 8.35 8.88 -8.18
C PRO A 392 7.36 9.61 -7.27
N GLU A 393 6.06 9.55 -7.57
CA GLU A 393 4.94 10.16 -6.83
C GLU A 393 4.73 9.51 -5.45
N GLY A 394 5.02 8.22 -5.31
CA GLY A 394 4.89 7.47 -4.06
C GLY A 394 5.95 7.81 -3.01
N PHE A 395 6.96 8.60 -3.36
CA PHE A 395 7.94 9.12 -2.41
C PHE A 395 7.46 10.43 -1.77
N LEU A 396 7.69 10.55 -0.47
CA LEU A 396 7.78 11.88 0.13
C LEU A 396 9.01 12.56 -0.47
N ARG A 397 8.76 13.50 -1.39
CA ARG A 397 9.83 14.18 -2.13
C ARG A 397 10.34 15.35 -1.32
N MET A 398 11.61 15.28 -0.96
CA MET A 398 12.36 16.35 -0.35
C MET A 398 13.08 17.18 -1.42
N LYS A 399 12.68 18.44 -1.59
CA LYS A 399 13.36 19.35 -2.52
C LYS A 399 14.13 20.42 -1.76
N GLY A 400 15.37 20.65 -2.16
CA GLY A 400 16.26 21.61 -1.51
C GLY A 400 17.60 21.71 -2.23
N ASP A 401 18.49 22.54 -1.73
CA ASP A 401 19.82 22.70 -2.33
C ASP A 401 20.69 21.42 -2.15
N VAL A 402 21.90 21.43 -2.71
CA VAL A 402 22.88 20.32 -2.61
C VAL A 402 23.11 19.83 -1.18
N THR A 403 22.87 20.67 -0.16
CA THR A 403 22.99 20.28 1.25
C THR A 403 21.94 19.22 1.63
N SER A 404 20.75 19.27 1.03
CA SER A 404 19.67 18.30 1.27
C SER A 404 20.05 16.92 0.76
N GLU A 405 20.72 16.83 -0.39
CA GLU A 405 21.28 15.59 -0.93
C GLU A 405 22.34 14.99 -0.01
N LEU A 406 23.27 15.82 0.48
CA LEU A 406 24.31 15.39 1.41
C LEU A 406 23.78 14.90 2.77
N MET A 407 22.56 15.32 3.13
CA MET A 407 21.89 14.90 4.37
C MET A 407 20.92 13.74 4.18
N LEU A 408 20.64 13.30 2.95
CA LEU A 408 19.63 12.28 2.65
C LEU A 408 19.83 10.99 3.43
N ASN A 409 21.05 10.43 3.44
CA ASN A 409 21.31 9.17 4.14
C ASN A 409 21.12 9.30 5.65
N ARG A 410 21.43 10.47 6.22
CA ARG A 410 21.17 10.79 7.63
C ARG A 410 19.68 11.00 7.90
N TRP A 411 18.96 11.62 6.97
CA TRP A 411 17.51 11.75 7.06
C TRP A 411 16.87 10.38 6.99
N ARG A 412 17.17 9.54 5.99
CA ARG A 412 16.67 8.15 5.93
C ARG A 412 16.97 7.36 7.21
N SER A 413 18.16 7.51 7.79
CA SER A 413 18.53 6.77 9.01
C SER A 413 17.90 7.32 10.29
N ASN A 414 17.58 8.62 10.34
CA ASN A 414 17.09 9.29 11.55
C ASN A 414 15.66 9.82 11.41
N TRP A 415 15.02 9.65 10.24
CA TRP A 415 13.68 10.13 9.98
C TRP A 415 12.75 9.35 10.90
N PRO A 416 12.17 10.03 11.90
CA PRO A 416 11.30 9.39 12.87
C PRO A 416 9.91 9.11 12.28
N GLY A 417 9.77 9.16 10.95
CA GLY A 417 8.50 9.04 10.27
C GLY A 417 7.92 7.65 10.37
N ASP A 418 6.64 7.58 10.01
CA ASP A 418 5.78 6.40 10.03
C ASP A 418 6.23 5.23 9.13
N GLY A 419 7.31 5.39 8.35
CA GLY A 419 7.85 4.37 7.44
C GLY A 419 7.74 4.74 5.96
N ARG A 420 7.20 5.92 5.63
CA ARG A 420 7.10 6.42 4.25
C ARG A 420 8.46 6.55 3.56
N PRO A 421 8.56 6.19 2.27
CA PRO A 421 9.78 6.30 1.48
C PRO A 421 10.11 7.79 1.20
N LEU A 422 11.40 8.13 1.27
CA LEU A 422 11.92 9.49 1.04
C LEU A 422 12.79 9.53 -0.21
N SER A 423 12.47 10.42 -1.15
CA SER A 423 13.31 10.76 -2.32
C SER A 423 13.76 12.22 -2.25
N HIS A 424 14.86 12.58 -2.91
CA HIS A 424 15.34 13.96 -2.96
C HIS A 424 15.49 14.49 -4.39
N GLY A 425 15.42 15.81 -4.54
CA GLY A 425 15.84 16.47 -5.78
C GLY A 425 16.46 17.82 -5.51
N ASN A 426 17.53 18.13 -6.25
CA ASN A 426 18.24 19.40 -6.14
C ASN A 426 17.40 20.53 -6.77
N MET A 427 17.06 21.52 -5.96
CA MET A 427 16.34 22.72 -6.39
C MET A 427 16.86 23.92 -5.61
N THR A 428 16.96 25.07 -6.29
CA THR A 428 17.24 26.34 -5.62
C THR A 428 16.05 26.77 -4.75
N SER A 429 16.28 27.61 -3.73
CA SER A 429 15.20 28.14 -2.88
C SER A 429 14.08 28.83 -3.67
N VAL A 430 14.41 29.45 -4.79
CA VAL A 430 13.47 30.05 -5.74
C VAL A 430 12.60 29.00 -6.41
N GLN A 431 13.20 27.94 -6.97
CA GLN A 431 12.48 26.85 -7.61
C GLN A 431 11.57 26.11 -6.62
N VAL A 432 12.06 25.84 -5.41
CA VAL A 432 11.28 25.18 -4.36
C VAL A 432 10.08 26.04 -3.95
N THR A 433 10.27 27.33 -3.68
CA THR A 433 9.17 28.23 -3.29
C THR A 433 8.14 28.33 -4.41
N GLN A 434 8.58 28.40 -5.67
CA GLN A 434 7.69 28.44 -6.82
C GLN A 434 6.88 27.14 -6.94
N ALA A 435 7.52 25.97 -6.83
CA ALA A 435 6.85 24.68 -6.89
C ALA A 435 5.79 24.52 -5.80
N LEU A 436 6.12 24.89 -4.55
CA LEU A 436 5.16 24.86 -3.44
C LEU A 436 4.00 25.84 -3.67
N CYS A 437 4.27 27.05 -4.17
CA CYS A 437 3.23 28.02 -4.50
C CYS A 437 2.32 27.58 -5.66
N ASN A 438 2.86 26.82 -6.62
CA ASN A 438 2.12 26.18 -7.71
C ASN A 438 1.31 24.97 -7.23
N GLY A 439 1.62 24.47 -6.03
CA GLY A 439 0.89 23.38 -5.41
C GLY A 439 1.44 21.99 -5.66
N GLU A 440 2.73 21.90 -5.96
CA GLU A 440 3.42 20.62 -6.06
C GLU A 440 3.62 20.02 -4.65
N ASP A 441 3.31 18.74 -4.47
CA ASP A 441 3.30 18.04 -3.18
C ASP A 441 4.71 17.60 -2.73
N TYR A 442 5.51 18.57 -2.27
CA TYR A 442 6.86 18.33 -1.76
C TYR A 442 7.03 18.77 -0.31
N VAL A 443 7.96 18.12 0.38
CA VAL A 443 8.57 18.65 1.60
C VAL A 443 9.82 19.43 1.19
N ALA A 444 9.91 20.69 1.60
CA ALA A 444 11.05 21.53 1.28
C ALA A 444 12.04 21.61 2.45
N ASN A 445 13.34 21.50 2.15
CA ASN A 445 14.39 21.92 3.08
C ASN A 445 15.12 23.12 2.47
N MET A 446 14.94 24.27 3.08
CA MET A 446 15.50 25.53 2.62
C MET A 446 16.49 26.04 3.66
N MET A 447 17.77 26.13 3.29
CA MET A 447 18.79 26.77 4.14
C MET A 447 18.50 28.28 4.35
N HIS A 448 17.75 28.86 3.43
CA HIS A 448 17.31 30.26 3.41
C HIS A 448 15.78 30.29 3.27
N GLY A 449 15.12 31.23 3.95
CA GLY A 449 13.67 31.37 3.89
C GLY A 449 13.16 31.69 2.48
N ALA A 450 11.83 31.62 2.31
CA ALA A 450 11.19 31.81 1.02
C ALA A 450 11.52 33.18 0.41
N PRO A 451 11.83 33.28 -0.91
CA PRO A 451 12.13 34.57 -1.54
C PRO A 451 10.93 35.53 -1.47
N HIS A 452 11.16 36.72 -0.94
CA HIS A 452 10.13 37.75 -0.72
C HIS A 452 9.43 38.29 -1.98
N HIS A 453 9.93 37.96 -3.18
CA HIS A 453 9.28 38.33 -4.44
C HIS A 453 8.27 37.28 -4.93
N ILE A 454 8.25 36.08 -4.30
CA ILE A 454 7.37 34.94 -4.65
C ILE A 454 6.35 34.67 -3.53
N ALA A 455 6.74 34.91 -2.28
CA ALA A 455 5.86 34.75 -1.12
C ALA A 455 6.04 35.89 -0.11
N ALA A 456 4.96 36.26 0.58
CA ALA A 456 4.91 37.36 1.54
C ALA A 456 4.37 36.90 2.91
N PRO A 457 4.93 37.31 4.05
CA PRO A 457 4.47 36.89 5.37
C PRO A 457 3.02 37.27 5.67
N GLN A 458 2.29 36.37 6.36
CA GLN A 458 1.03 36.72 7.00
C GLN A 458 1.24 37.64 8.21
N THR A 459 0.15 38.31 8.62
CA THR A 459 0.16 39.23 9.77
C THR A 459 0.61 38.56 11.08
N ASN A 460 0.37 37.25 11.26
CA ASN A 460 0.79 36.49 12.45
C ASN A 460 2.00 35.55 12.20
N TRP A 461 2.76 35.78 11.12
CA TRP A 461 3.84 34.89 10.68
C TRP A 461 4.86 34.56 11.78
N SER A 462 5.14 35.49 12.69
CA SER A 462 6.07 35.25 13.81
C SER A 462 5.68 34.09 14.74
N VAL A 463 4.39 33.72 14.74
CA VAL A 463 3.83 32.59 15.50
C VAL A 463 3.45 31.44 14.58
N SER A 464 2.84 31.73 13.43
CA SER A 464 2.30 30.71 12.52
C SER A 464 3.31 30.12 11.55
N GLY A 465 4.35 30.88 11.18
CA GLY A 465 5.25 30.54 10.07
C GLY A 465 4.61 30.64 8.68
N LEU A 466 3.38 31.14 8.56
CA LEU A 466 2.60 31.13 7.30
C LEU A 466 2.90 32.30 6.36
N LEU A 467 3.25 32.00 5.12
CA LEU A 467 3.49 32.94 4.03
C LEU A 467 2.37 32.83 2.99
N ASN A 468 1.92 33.94 2.42
CA ASN A 468 1.00 33.98 1.28
C ASN A 468 1.80 33.99 -0.04
N CYS A 469 1.45 33.12 -0.97
CA CYS A 469 2.01 33.16 -2.33
C CYS A 469 1.53 34.40 -3.08
N THR A 470 2.42 35.06 -3.83
CA THR A 470 2.07 36.32 -4.53
C THR A 470 1.27 36.09 -5.82
N LEU A 471 1.38 34.90 -6.41
CA LEU A 471 0.78 34.54 -7.70
C LEU A 471 -0.40 33.57 -7.57
N THR A 472 -0.62 32.98 -6.40
CA THR A 472 -1.65 31.96 -6.16
C THR A 472 -2.33 32.23 -4.82
N SER A 473 -3.53 31.67 -4.61
CA SER A 473 -4.25 31.79 -3.33
C SER A 473 -3.75 30.80 -2.26
N ARG A 474 -2.53 30.28 -2.42
CA ARG A 474 -1.94 29.29 -1.50
C ARG A 474 -1.15 29.94 -0.39
N GLU A 475 -1.00 29.20 0.70
CA GLU A 475 -0.22 29.55 1.86
C GLU A 475 0.89 28.51 2.07
N LEU A 476 2.07 28.97 2.47
CA LEU A 476 3.24 28.13 2.75
C LEU A 476 3.59 28.19 4.23
N LEU A 477 3.90 27.06 4.83
CA LEU A 477 4.38 27.00 6.21
C LEU A 477 5.91 26.91 6.22
N GLU A 478 6.59 27.95 6.67
CA GLU A 478 8.04 27.95 6.89
C GLU A 478 8.35 27.53 8.33
N LEU A 479 8.84 26.30 8.50
CA LEU A 479 9.33 25.78 9.77
C LEU A 479 10.85 25.98 9.87
N PRO A 480 11.38 26.68 10.89
CA PRO A 480 12.82 26.81 11.04
C PRO A 480 13.42 25.48 11.52
N VAL A 481 13.92 24.68 10.58
CA VAL A 481 14.88 23.63 10.90
C VAL A 481 16.22 24.31 11.14
N GLY A 482 16.77 24.13 12.33
CA GLY A 482 18.05 24.72 12.73
C GLY A 482 19.11 24.55 11.65
N ARG A 483 19.74 25.66 11.24
CA ARG A 483 20.93 25.59 10.41
C ARG A 483 21.99 24.79 11.19
N MET A 484 22.43 23.68 10.58
CA MET A 484 23.63 22.91 10.89
C MET A 484 23.45 21.70 11.85
N PRO A 485 23.77 20.47 11.40
CA PRO A 485 24.30 19.48 12.31
C PRO A 485 25.69 19.95 12.78
N ALA A 486 25.78 20.38 14.04
CA ALA A 486 27.04 20.67 14.71
C ALA A 486 27.37 19.52 15.68
N SER A 487 28.64 19.11 15.72
CA SER A 487 29.13 18.16 16.73
C SER A 487 29.92 18.93 17.78
N LEU A 488 29.42 18.92 19.01
CA LEU A 488 30.12 19.50 20.14
C LEU A 488 30.96 18.42 20.82
N PHE A 489 32.29 18.58 20.79
CA PHE A 489 33.21 17.68 21.48
C PHE A 489 33.57 18.30 22.83
N VAL A 490 33.18 17.66 23.92
CA VAL A 490 33.55 18.06 25.27
C VAL A 490 34.47 17.03 25.89
N ARG A 491 35.45 17.50 26.66
CA ARG A 491 36.34 16.63 27.41
C ARG A 491 35.52 15.86 28.45
N GLU A 492 35.68 14.54 28.47
CA GLU A 492 35.10 13.70 29.53
C GLU A 492 35.64 14.18 30.89
N ASN A 493 34.72 14.46 31.83
CA ASN A 493 35.00 15.10 33.13
C ASN A 493 35.53 16.56 33.08
N GLY A 494 35.30 17.29 31.98
CA GLY A 494 35.63 18.72 31.87
C GLY A 494 34.53 19.66 32.39
N THR A 495 34.91 20.89 32.73
CA THR A 495 33.99 21.96 33.20
C THR A 495 32.87 22.28 32.20
N VAL A 496 33.16 22.24 30.90
CA VAL A 496 32.17 22.41 29.82
C VAL A 496 31.10 21.31 29.86
N ARG A 497 31.50 20.05 30.12
CA ARG A 497 30.55 18.93 30.24
C ARG A 497 29.64 19.10 31.46
N THR A 498 30.20 19.48 32.60
CA THR A 498 29.43 19.75 33.83
C THR A 498 28.42 20.87 33.62
N CYS A 499 28.81 21.95 32.92
CA CYS A 499 27.89 23.02 32.54
C CYS A 499 26.76 22.50 31.64
N LEU A 500 27.06 21.75 30.57
CA LEU A 500 26.05 21.18 29.67
C LEU A 500 25.07 20.24 30.38
N GLU A 501 25.56 19.39 31.29
CA GLU A 501 24.71 18.51 32.11
C GLU A 501 23.83 19.32 33.07
N THR A 502 24.34 20.43 33.61
CA THR A 502 23.60 21.32 34.52
C THR A 502 22.49 22.09 33.80
N ILE A 503 22.74 22.58 32.59
CA ILE A 503 21.75 23.34 31.79
C ILE A 503 20.83 22.44 30.95
N GLY A 504 21.09 21.12 30.90
CA GLY A 504 20.31 20.17 30.10
C GLY A 504 20.62 20.23 28.59
N GLY A 505 21.81 20.70 28.22
CA GLY A 505 22.23 20.91 26.84
C GLY A 505 21.81 22.27 26.28
N LEU A 506 22.06 22.47 24.97
CA LEU A 506 21.76 23.73 24.31
C LEU A 506 20.44 23.70 23.56
N SER A 507 19.64 24.73 23.76
CA SER A 507 18.50 25.01 22.89
C SER A 507 18.95 25.58 21.54
N MET A 508 18.11 25.40 20.52
CA MET A 508 18.34 25.98 19.19
C MET A 508 18.41 27.53 19.20
N GLY A 509 17.70 28.18 20.12
CA GLY A 509 17.80 29.63 20.34
C GLY A 509 19.20 30.06 20.80
N GLN A 510 19.78 29.33 21.77
CA GLN A 510 21.11 29.60 22.30
C GLN A 510 22.22 29.31 21.27
N LEU A 511 22.16 28.18 20.56
CA LEU A 511 23.11 27.89 19.48
C LEU A 511 23.09 29.00 18.41
N ARG A 512 21.91 29.46 18.03
CA ARG A 512 21.78 30.51 17.01
C ARG A 512 22.26 31.87 17.50
N TRP A 513 22.07 32.19 18.78
CA TRP A 513 22.66 33.39 19.41
C TRP A 513 24.19 33.36 19.36
N ILE A 514 24.79 32.21 19.71
CA ILE A 514 26.24 31.99 19.69
C ILE A 514 26.83 32.16 18.27
N PHE A 515 26.20 31.58 17.24
CA PHE A 515 26.81 31.52 15.90
C PHE A 515 26.48 32.67 14.95
N SER A 516 25.46 33.49 15.23
CA SER A 516 24.91 34.42 14.23
C SER A 516 25.54 35.82 14.23
N ASN A 517 26.41 36.16 15.19
CA ASN A 517 26.89 37.53 15.48
C ASN A 517 25.76 38.58 15.70
N ALA A 518 24.48 38.23 15.53
CA ALA A 518 23.34 39.11 15.68
C ALA A 518 23.00 39.30 17.17
N ASP A 519 22.71 40.53 17.59
CA ASP A 519 22.31 40.79 18.97
C ASP A 519 20.92 40.20 19.27
N HIS A 520 20.58 40.09 20.56
CA HIS A 520 19.27 39.57 20.97
C HIS A 520 18.14 40.38 20.33
N SER A 521 18.29 41.71 20.23
CA SER A 521 17.29 42.57 19.61
C SER A 521 17.04 42.21 18.14
N THR A 522 18.08 41.94 17.35
CA THR A 522 18.00 41.49 15.95
C THR A 522 17.42 40.09 15.83
N LEU A 523 17.84 39.16 16.70
CA LEU A 523 17.32 37.79 16.70
C LEU A 523 15.86 37.70 17.14
N ALA A 524 15.45 38.60 18.05
CA ALA A 524 14.09 38.74 18.56
C ALA A 524 13.19 39.57 17.65
N GLN A 525 13.70 40.13 16.54
CA GLN A 525 12.84 40.78 15.54
C GLN A 525 11.89 39.74 14.95
N THR A 526 10.60 40.03 15.05
CA THR A 526 9.54 39.32 14.33
C THR A 526 9.83 39.37 12.84
N GLY A 527 10.13 38.24 12.21
CA GLY A 527 10.41 38.20 10.76
C GLY A 527 11.54 37.27 10.30
N TRP A 528 12.39 36.78 11.21
CA TRP A 528 13.60 36.04 10.82
C TRP A 528 13.61 34.54 11.14
N ALA A 529 12.76 34.08 12.07
CA ALA A 529 12.65 32.68 12.45
C ALA A 529 11.41 32.42 13.35
N PRO A 530 10.27 32.00 12.78
CA PRO A 530 9.02 31.86 13.52
C PRO A 530 9.05 30.62 14.44
N GLY A 531 8.56 30.73 15.68
CA GLY A 531 8.45 29.56 16.58
C GLY A 531 9.70 29.13 17.36
N MET A 532 10.81 29.89 17.32
CA MET A 532 11.94 29.65 18.25
C MET A 532 11.67 30.31 19.61
N ASN A 533 11.84 29.57 20.71
CA ASN A 533 11.81 30.15 22.06
C ASN A 533 13.10 30.94 22.33
N LEU A 534 13.12 32.22 21.96
CA LEU A 534 14.23 33.14 22.24
C LEU A 534 14.30 33.58 23.71
N GLY A 535 13.35 33.15 24.55
CA GLY A 535 13.43 33.29 26.00
C GLY A 535 14.47 32.38 26.66
N SER A 536 15.00 31.37 25.94
CA SER A 536 16.15 30.58 26.39
C SER A 536 17.50 31.30 26.18
N VAL A 537 17.50 32.39 25.40
CA VAL A 537 18.67 33.24 25.19
C VAL A 537 18.64 34.30 26.30
N VAL A 538 19.31 34.03 27.41
CA VAL A 538 19.48 34.99 28.50
C VAL A 538 20.84 35.67 28.28
N PRO A 539 20.89 36.91 27.78
CA PRO A 539 22.15 37.54 27.45
C PRO A 539 22.68 38.30 28.66
N ASN A 540 23.93 38.02 29.03
CA ASN A 540 24.79 38.83 29.89
C ASN A 540 24.51 38.74 31.41
N ASP A 541 25.14 37.77 32.06
CA ASP A 541 25.09 37.61 33.53
C ASP A 541 26.20 38.37 34.27
N ASP A 542 27.24 38.84 33.56
CA ASP A 542 28.44 39.44 34.14
C ASP A 542 28.59 40.97 33.92
N GLY A 543 27.73 41.54 33.06
CA GLY A 543 27.64 42.96 32.77
C GLY A 543 28.75 43.52 31.89
N ASP A 544 29.58 42.69 31.24
CA ASP A 544 30.76 43.14 30.49
C ASP A 544 30.44 43.57 29.04
N GLY A 545 29.26 43.19 28.55
CA GLY A 545 28.73 43.57 27.23
C GLY A 545 29.32 42.76 26.08
N LYS A 546 30.14 41.75 26.36
CA LYS A 546 30.52 40.69 25.42
C LYS A 546 29.52 39.55 25.51
N ARG A 547 29.62 38.61 24.56
CA ARG A 547 28.73 37.46 24.45
C ARG A 547 29.60 36.24 24.57
N GLU A 548 29.56 35.63 25.72
CA GLU A 548 30.41 34.51 26.07
C GLU A 548 29.53 33.33 26.45
N TRP A 549 30.02 32.11 26.25
CA TRP A 549 29.30 30.91 26.67
C TRP A 549 29.05 30.88 28.20
N SER A 550 29.91 31.55 28.98
CA SER A 550 29.75 31.80 30.41
C SER A 550 28.41 32.50 30.74
N ASP A 551 27.89 33.35 29.85
CA ASP A 551 26.63 34.09 30.07
C ASP A 551 25.40 33.21 30.22
N LEU A 552 25.46 31.95 29.74
CA LEU A 552 24.29 31.08 29.74
C LEU A 552 23.97 30.53 31.13
N HIS A 553 24.98 30.35 31.98
CA HIS A 553 24.83 29.85 33.35
C HIS A 553 26.14 29.98 34.13
N ALA A 554 26.07 30.35 35.42
CA ALA A 554 27.25 30.52 36.30
C ALA A 554 28.18 29.29 36.45
N SER A 555 27.74 28.10 36.02
CA SER A 555 28.59 26.89 35.99
C SER A 555 29.45 26.78 34.74
N CYS A 556 29.26 27.65 33.76
CA CYS A 556 29.90 27.58 32.45
C CYS A 556 31.24 28.31 32.47
N PRO A 557 32.32 27.67 31.98
CA PRO A 557 33.66 28.25 32.04
C PRO A 557 33.80 29.42 31.06
N THR A 558 34.70 30.35 31.36
CA THR A 558 35.11 31.46 30.49
C THR A 558 36.09 31.01 29.37
N GLU A 559 36.16 29.70 29.10
CA GLU A 559 37.01 29.15 28.05
C GLU A 559 36.19 29.04 26.77
N ASP A 560 36.79 29.40 25.62
CA ASP A 560 36.14 29.36 24.31
C ASP A 560 35.46 28.00 24.04
N LEU A 561 34.19 28.04 23.64
CA LEU A 561 33.50 26.86 23.15
C LEU A 561 33.88 26.63 21.69
N HIS A 562 34.77 25.67 21.44
CA HIS A 562 35.11 25.28 20.08
C HIS A 562 34.04 24.35 19.49
N VAL A 563 33.20 24.90 18.62
CA VAL A 563 32.21 24.12 17.88
C VAL A 563 32.70 23.90 16.47
N THR A 564 32.90 22.63 16.11
CA THR A 564 33.34 22.26 14.77
C THR A 564 32.11 21.98 13.91
N GLY A 565 31.79 22.92 13.02
CA GLY A 565 30.89 22.69 11.91
C GLY A 565 31.66 22.15 10.72
N ARG A 566 31.02 21.36 9.85
CA ARG A 566 31.67 20.85 8.62
C ARG A 566 32.10 21.99 7.65
N TRP A 567 31.65 23.22 7.87
CA TRP A 567 31.84 24.35 6.95
C TRP A 567 32.32 25.67 7.57
N ASP A 568 32.62 25.75 8.88
CA ASP A 568 33.26 26.95 9.45
C ASP A 568 33.97 26.59 10.76
N ASN A 569 35.28 26.81 10.82
CA ASN A 569 36.07 26.67 12.04
C ASN A 569 35.99 27.99 12.81
N ARG A 570 34.94 28.18 13.63
CA ARG A 570 34.80 29.38 14.46
C ARG A 570 35.01 29.02 15.93
N SER A 571 36.00 29.66 16.55
CA SER A 571 36.08 29.77 18.00
C SER A 571 35.09 30.84 18.44
N VAL A 572 34.28 30.54 19.46
CA VAL A 572 33.43 31.51 20.12
C VAL A 572 34.15 31.87 21.42
N PRO A 573 34.68 33.10 21.56
CA PRO A 573 35.21 33.59 22.82
C PRO A 573 34.18 33.51 23.95
#